data_AF-A0A9N9W6W3-F1
#
_entry.id   AF-A0A9N9W6W3-F1
#
_cell.length_a   1.000
_cell.length_b   1.000
_cell.length_c   1.000
_cell.angle_alpha   90.00
_cell.angle_beta   90.00
_cell.angle_gamma   90.00
#
_symmetry.space_group_name_H-M   'P 1'
#
loop_
_entity.id
_entity.type
_entity.pdbx_description
1 polymer ?
#
loop_
_entity_poly.entity_id
_entity_poly.type
_entity_poly.pdbx_seq_one_letter_code
_entity_poly.pdbx_strand_id
1 'polypeptide(L)'
;MNFSFTLSAERPHEPRHFKSFLEHRILAIAAVQQNLASEELALTDENIAAVFSLLCVEENFYIHATEIYSKAGRYLQQDDIQRATHLAGLQRMLSIRGGAGSLESSRVLQAFIIRWICTPRGCRLAYVIPQAIPVDRESSTGPQRDPLFLTEPDILADDFLQRVYNYPSASAFARQHSTMTAACRKIGMSEAVIRIISTDDCLRKDALAWLKDPDNHPWDALDIQNVFSMTIGNLSSWILENESKMSAAENITLLCIFVVVSWTGIGSTGCGLHGILSRMRRYFDSDHVMLELKIAGIEVWVSVILLIISMGIPTHWDYFFGRCTAMLADRIPRIET
;
A
#
# COMPACT_ATOMS: atom_id res chain seq x y z
N MET A 1 7.59 28.67 -22.59
CA MET A 1 8.05 28.93 -21.21
C MET A 1 9.40 28.26 -21.05
N ASN A 2 10.45 29.00 -20.69
CA ASN A 2 11.81 28.48 -20.54
C ASN A 2 12.02 28.01 -19.09
N PHE A 3 12.32 26.73 -18.91
CA PHE A 3 12.82 26.17 -17.66
C PHE A 3 14.31 25.87 -17.85
N SER A 4 15.17 26.53 -17.07
CA SER A 4 16.63 26.35 -17.10
C SER A 4 17.05 25.64 -15.82
N PHE A 5 17.66 24.45 -15.96
CA PHE A 5 18.30 23.74 -14.86
C PHE A 5 19.81 23.97 -14.92
N THR A 6 20.38 24.49 -13.84
CA THR A 6 21.81 24.81 -13.76
C THR A 6 22.59 23.59 -13.28
N LEU A 7 23.53 23.12 -14.10
CA LEU A 7 24.43 21.99 -13.83
C LEU A 7 25.58 22.41 -12.91
N SER A 8 25.83 21.63 -11.84
CA SER A 8 27.07 21.70 -11.06
C SER A 8 27.89 20.45 -11.37
N ALA A 9 29.08 20.63 -11.95
CA ALA A 9 29.97 19.54 -12.38
C ALA A 9 31.31 19.57 -11.64
N GLU A 10 31.81 18.34 -11.39
CA GLU A 10 33.17 17.91 -11.03
C GLU A 10 33.57 17.88 -9.54
N ARG A 11 33.72 16.64 -9.01
CA ARG A 11 34.43 16.33 -7.76
C ARG A 11 35.50 15.23 -8.01
N PRO A 12 36.80 15.48 -7.74
CA PRO A 12 37.91 14.65 -8.22
C PRO A 12 38.22 13.36 -7.43
N HIS A 13 37.38 12.91 -6.49
CA HIS A 13 37.64 11.73 -5.62
C HIS A 13 36.59 10.61 -5.74
N GLU A 14 35.94 10.52 -6.88
CA GLU A 14 34.67 9.81 -7.02
C GLU A 14 34.83 8.44 -7.69
N PRO A 15 34.20 7.36 -7.17
CA PRO A 15 34.26 6.03 -7.79
C PRO A 15 33.77 6.07 -9.25
N ARG A 16 34.43 5.36 -10.18
CA ARG A 16 34.08 5.37 -11.62
C ARG A 16 32.59 5.09 -11.91
N HIS A 17 31.98 4.18 -11.15
CA HIS A 17 30.55 3.86 -11.28
C HIS A 17 29.63 5.05 -10.97
N PHE A 18 30.06 5.93 -10.06
CA PHE A 18 29.31 7.13 -9.72
C PHE A 18 29.37 8.16 -10.84
N LYS A 19 30.54 8.39 -11.44
CA LYS A 19 30.67 9.31 -12.59
C LYS A 19 29.77 8.86 -13.76
N SER A 20 29.81 7.57 -14.09
CA SER A 20 28.93 6.99 -15.11
C SER A 20 27.45 7.14 -14.76
N PHE A 21 27.08 6.92 -13.49
CA PHE A 21 25.70 7.13 -13.03
C PHE A 21 25.25 8.58 -13.22
N LEU A 22 26.04 9.57 -12.80
CA LEU A 22 25.71 10.98 -12.99
C LEU A 22 25.62 11.37 -14.47
N GLU A 23 26.54 10.89 -15.30
CA GLU A 23 26.51 11.10 -16.74
C GLU A 23 25.21 10.56 -17.35
N HIS A 24 24.82 9.32 -17.03
CA HIS A 24 23.57 8.75 -17.52
C HIS A 24 22.33 9.51 -17.03
N ARG A 25 22.33 9.97 -15.77
CA ARG A 25 21.25 10.80 -15.21
C ARG A 25 21.11 12.13 -15.97
N ILE A 26 22.22 12.82 -16.23
CA ILE A 26 22.23 14.09 -16.98
C ILE A 26 21.74 13.87 -18.41
N LEU A 27 22.21 12.82 -19.08
CA LEU A 27 21.77 12.48 -20.43
C LEU A 27 20.28 12.15 -20.48
N ALA A 28 19.76 11.42 -19.50
CA ALA A 28 18.33 11.12 -19.40
C ALA A 28 17.50 12.40 -19.21
N ILE A 29 17.91 13.32 -18.34
CA ILE A 29 17.22 14.60 -18.14
C ILE A 29 17.22 15.42 -19.44
N ALA A 30 18.36 15.52 -20.12
CA ALA A 30 18.47 16.25 -21.37
C ALA A 30 17.56 15.66 -22.46
N ALA A 31 17.51 14.32 -22.58
CA ALA A 31 16.65 13.63 -23.52
C ALA A 31 15.16 13.85 -23.21
N VAL A 32 14.76 13.76 -21.93
CA VAL A 32 13.37 14.06 -21.50
C VAL A 32 13.01 15.49 -21.86
N GLN A 33 13.87 16.47 -21.58
CA GLN A 33 13.63 17.88 -21.91
C GLN A 33 13.46 18.10 -23.41
N GLN A 34 14.28 17.44 -24.23
CA GLN A 34 14.15 17.48 -25.68
C GLN A 34 12.81 16.89 -26.13
N ASN A 35 12.40 15.74 -25.56
CA ASN A 35 11.13 15.10 -25.87
C ASN A 35 9.93 15.97 -25.47
N LEU A 36 10.01 16.69 -24.35
CA LEU A 36 8.95 17.60 -23.89
C LEU A 36 8.71 18.79 -24.83
N ALA A 37 9.66 19.12 -25.72
CA ALA A 37 9.48 20.14 -26.74
C ALA A 37 8.65 19.64 -27.95
N SER A 38 8.44 18.33 -28.08
CA SER A 38 7.64 17.70 -29.13
C SER A 38 6.31 17.20 -28.57
N GLU A 39 5.19 17.62 -29.17
CA GLU A 39 3.86 17.16 -28.77
C GLU A 39 3.69 15.64 -28.89
N GLU A 40 4.33 15.03 -29.91
CA GLU A 40 4.28 13.59 -30.17
C GLU A 40 5.07 12.79 -29.11
N LEU A 41 6.25 13.28 -28.72
CA LEU A 41 7.16 12.53 -27.84
C LEU A 41 6.93 12.82 -26.35
N ALA A 42 6.41 14.00 -26.03
CA ALA A 42 6.28 14.49 -24.66
C ALA A 42 5.53 13.52 -23.75
N LEU A 43 4.49 12.86 -24.26
CA LEU A 43 3.59 12.03 -23.47
C LEU A 43 3.75 10.53 -23.73
N THR A 44 4.73 10.09 -24.51
CA THR A 44 4.99 8.65 -24.81
C THR A 44 5.26 7.84 -23.54
N ASP A 45 4.99 6.53 -23.58
CA ASP A 45 5.25 5.65 -22.43
C ASP A 45 6.74 5.59 -22.10
N GLU A 46 7.61 5.67 -23.10
CA GLU A 46 9.05 5.72 -22.94
C GLU A 46 9.50 6.98 -22.20
N ASN A 47 8.93 8.14 -22.53
CA ASN A 47 9.26 9.39 -21.87
C ASN A 47 8.71 9.42 -20.44
N ILE A 48 7.50 8.88 -20.21
CA ILE A 48 6.95 8.71 -18.86
C ILE A 48 7.81 7.72 -18.05
N ALA A 49 8.26 6.62 -18.65
CA ALA A 49 9.13 5.64 -18.01
C ALA A 49 10.48 6.25 -17.62
N ALA A 50 11.05 7.11 -18.46
CA ALA A 50 12.29 7.81 -18.17
C ALA A 50 12.14 8.74 -16.95
N VAL A 51 11.06 9.54 -16.89
CA VAL A 51 10.78 10.41 -15.74
C VAL A 51 10.51 9.60 -14.47
N PHE A 52 9.71 8.53 -14.56
CA PHE A 52 9.45 7.64 -13.43
C PHE A 52 10.75 6.97 -12.92
N SER A 53 11.62 6.51 -13.82
CA SER A 53 12.90 5.91 -13.45
C SER A 53 13.83 6.90 -12.76
N LEU A 54 13.89 8.16 -13.23
CA LEU A 54 14.64 9.23 -12.57
C LEU A 54 14.12 9.48 -11.15
N LEU A 55 12.79 9.48 -10.97
CA LEU A 55 12.17 9.66 -9.66
C LEU A 55 12.52 8.49 -8.71
N CYS A 56 12.40 7.24 -9.17
CA CYS A 56 12.78 6.08 -8.36
C CYS A 56 14.26 6.12 -7.94
N VAL A 57 15.15 6.52 -8.85
CA VAL A 57 16.57 6.68 -8.55
C VAL A 57 16.79 7.75 -7.48
N GLU A 58 16.09 8.89 -7.58
CA GLU A 58 16.17 9.97 -6.60
C GLU A 58 15.65 9.54 -5.22
N GLU A 59 14.55 8.79 -5.17
CA GLU A 59 14.03 8.22 -3.93
C GLU A 59 14.98 7.22 -3.27
N ASN A 60 15.68 6.40 -4.06
CA ASN A 60 16.69 5.49 -3.52
C ASN A 60 17.84 6.25 -2.82
N PHE A 61 18.16 7.48 -3.23
CA PHE A 61 19.12 8.31 -2.47
C PHE A 61 18.63 8.69 -1.08
N TYR A 62 17.32 8.72 -0.84
CA TYR A 62 16.78 8.94 0.50
C TYR A 62 17.02 7.76 1.44
N ILE A 63 16.91 6.54 0.92
CA ILE A 63 17.12 5.30 1.69
C ILE A 63 18.60 5.14 2.07
N HIS A 64 19.54 5.60 1.24
CA HIS A 64 20.98 5.43 1.47
C HIS A 64 21.65 6.57 2.25
N ALA A 65 21.00 7.72 2.39
CA ALA A 65 21.53 8.84 3.16
C ALA A 65 21.30 8.70 4.68
N THR A 66 20.37 7.84 5.12
CA THR A 66 20.12 7.53 6.52
C THR A 66 21.14 6.52 7.05
N GLU A 67 22.26 7.05 7.57
CA GLU A 67 23.31 6.44 8.45
C GLU A 67 23.97 5.08 8.10
N ILE A 68 23.38 4.21 7.29
CA ILE A 68 23.85 2.82 7.08
C ILE A 68 25.04 2.74 6.09
N TYR A 69 25.25 3.75 5.24
CA TYR A 69 26.31 3.75 4.20
C TYR A 69 27.16 5.04 4.18
N SER A 70 27.79 5.38 5.31
CA SER A 70 28.47 6.65 5.60
C SER A 70 29.73 7.03 4.78
N LYS A 71 30.11 6.24 3.76
CA LYS A 71 31.22 6.59 2.84
C LYS A 71 30.79 6.87 1.40
N ALA A 72 29.74 6.22 0.89
CA ALA A 72 29.19 6.48 -0.45
C ALA A 72 28.13 7.60 -0.43
N GLY A 73 27.37 7.72 0.67
CA GLY A 73 26.30 8.73 0.82
C GLY A 73 26.77 10.19 0.83
N ARG A 74 28.09 10.46 0.90
CA ARG A 74 28.63 11.84 0.78
C ARG A 74 28.55 12.39 -0.64
N TYR A 75 28.53 11.51 -1.64
CA TYR A 75 28.47 11.89 -3.05
C TYR A 75 27.02 11.89 -3.56
N LEU A 76 26.14 11.08 -2.97
CA LEU A 76 24.71 11.01 -3.27
C LEU A 76 23.93 11.95 -2.35
N GLN A 77 23.97 13.25 -2.65
CA GLN A 77 23.13 14.20 -1.94
C GLN A 77 21.71 14.15 -2.50
N GLN A 78 20.77 14.07 -1.58
CA GLN A 78 19.35 14.22 -1.87
C GLN A 78 19.11 15.62 -2.45
N ASP A 79 18.29 15.69 -3.50
CA ASP A 79 17.82 16.96 -4.06
C ASP A 79 16.29 16.97 -3.99
N ASP A 80 15.77 17.57 -2.90
CA ASP A 80 14.33 17.69 -2.66
C ASP A 80 13.62 18.46 -3.77
N ILE A 81 14.28 19.49 -4.33
CA ILE A 81 13.70 20.35 -5.36
C ILE A 81 13.57 19.58 -6.66
N GLN A 82 14.63 18.86 -7.05
CA GLN A 82 14.63 18.06 -8.26
C GLN A 82 13.61 16.92 -8.18
N ARG A 83 13.59 16.18 -7.07
CA ARG A 83 12.60 15.12 -6.83
C ARG A 83 11.18 15.67 -6.91
N ALA A 84 10.90 16.78 -6.23
CA ALA A 84 9.57 17.42 -6.26
C ALA A 84 9.20 17.87 -7.68
N THR A 85 10.18 18.33 -8.46
CA THR A 85 9.95 18.76 -9.85
C THR A 85 9.66 17.59 -10.77
N HIS A 86 10.41 16.48 -10.68
CA HIS A 86 10.13 15.26 -11.44
C HIS A 86 8.79 14.65 -11.06
N LEU A 87 8.45 14.64 -9.77
CA LEU A 87 7.14 14.21 -9.28
C LEU A 87 6.00 15.04 -9.89
N ALA A 88 6.10 16.36 -9.83
CA ALA A 88 5.10 17.26 -10.41
C ALA A 88 5.01 17.11 -11.94
N GLY A 89 6.15 16.90 -12.60
CA GLY A 89 6.22 16.59 -14.03
C GLY A 89 5.48 15.29 -14.38
N LEU A 90 5.80 14.21 -13.68
CA LEU A 90 5.17 12.90 -13.85
C LEU A 90 3.66 12.97 -13.63
N GLN A 91 3.22 13.63 -12.55
CA GLN A 91 1.81 13.85 -12.25
C GLN A 91 1.09 14.57 -13.39
N ARG A 92 1.71 15.61 -13.95
CA ARG A 92 1.14 16.35 -15.06
C ARG A 92 1.09 15.52 -16.34
N MET A 93 2.14 14.76 -16.65
CA MET A 93 2.16 13.87 -17.82
C MET A 93 1.05 12.84 -17.75
N LEU A 94 0.90 12.17 -16.60
CA LEU A 94 -0.16 11.20 -16.37
C LEU A 94 -1.53 11.86 -16.43
N SER A 95 -1.73 13.01 -15.80
CA SER A 95 -3.00 13.75 -15.82
C SER A 95 -3.44 14.10 -17.24
N ILE A 96 -2.55 14.65 -18.07
CA ILE A 96 -2.87 15.00 -19.47
C ILE A 96 -3.20 13.75 -20.27
N ARG A 97 -2.52 12.63 -19.99
CA ARG A 97 -2.77 11.36 -20.65
C ARG A 97 -4.06 10.65 -20.19
N GLY A 98 -4.74 11.14 -19.16
CA GLY A 98 -5.95 10.53 -18.60
C GLY A 98 -5.70 9.54 -17.46
N GLY A 99 -4.51 9.57 -16.86
CA GLY A 99 -4.09 8.78 -15.71
C GLY A 99 -3.20 7.58 -16.07
N ALA A 100 -2.79 6.82 -15.06
CA ALA A 100 -1.96 5.61 -15.24
C ALA A 100 -2.68 4.51 -16.04
N GLY A 101 -4.02 4.53 -16.10
CA GLY A 101 -4.84 3.62 -16.92
C GLY A 101 -4.55 3.71 -18.42
N SER A 102 -4.08 4.87 -18.89
CA SER A 102 -3.88 5.19 -20.31
C SER A 102 -2.47 4.85 -20.85
N LEU A 103 -1.68 4.08 -20.09
CA LEU A 103 -0.36 3.58 -20.50
C LEU A 103 -0.53 2.30 -21.32
N GLU A 104 -0.89 2.46 -22.59
CA GLU A 104 -1.31 1.37 -23.49
C GLU A 104 -0.14 0.51 -23.99
N SER A 105 1.05 1.09 -24.19
CA SER A 105 2.22 0.39 -24.75
C SER A 105 3.10 -0.28 -23.71
N SER A 106 2.98 0.08 -22.42
CA SER A 106 3.79 -0.47 -21.33
C SER A 106 2.96 -0.79 -20.08
N ARG A 107 2.28 -1.95 -20.09
CA ARG A 107 1.56 -2.48 -18.92
C ARG A 107 2.47 -2.73 -17.71
N VAL A 108 3.74 -3.01 -17.95
CA VAL A 108 4.76 -3.15 -16.90
C VAL A 108 5.02 -1.81 -16.20
N LEU A 109 5.15 -0.72 -16.96
CA LEU A 109 5.30 0.62 -16.39
C LEU A 109 4.07 1.02 -15.57
N GLN A 110 2.86 0.73 -16.09
CA GLN A 110 1.62 0.93 -15.35
C GLN A 110 1.64 0.20 -14.01
N ALA A 111 2.03 -1.09 -14.00
CA ALA A 111 2.12 -1.88 -12.78
C ALA A 111 3.13 -1.30 -11.78
N PHE A 112 4.29 -0.83 -12.25
CA PHE A 112 5.27 -0.18 -11.39
C PHE A 112 4.75 1.11 -10.78
N ILE A 113 4.07 1.97 -11.56
CA ILE A 113 3.50 3.23 -11.07
C ILE A 113 2.41 2.94 -10.03
N ILE A 114 1.48 2.00 -10.31
CA ILE A 114 0.43 1.61 -9.36
C ILE A 114 1.06 1.13 -8.05
N ARG A 115 2.04 0.24 -8.13
CA ARG A 115 2.71 -0.28 -6.93
C ARG A 115 3.45 0.81 -6.17
N TRP A 116 4.13 1.71 -6.87
CA TRP A 116 4.86 2.84 -6.29
C TRP A 116 3.93 3.79 -5.53
N ILE A 117 2.70 4.02 -6.01
CA ILE A 117 1.67 4.83 -5.34
C ILE A 117 1.04 4.09 -4.14
N CYS A 118 0.69 2.82 -4.32
CA CYS A 118 -0.06 2.09 -3.30
C CYS A 118 0.80 1.56 -2.15
N THR A 119 2.08 1.25 -2.40
CA THR A 119 2.97 0.66 -1.38
C THR A 119 3.21 1.58 -0.19
N PRO A 120 3.50 2.89 -0.34
CA PRO A 120 3.67 3.80 0.78
C PRO A 120 2.44 3.86 1.71
N ARG A 121 1.22 3.81 1.15
CA ARG A 121 -0.03 3.79 1.92
C ARG A 121 -0.11 2.55 2.82
N GLY A 122 0.19 1.37 2.26
CA GLY A 122 0.29 0.11 3.00
C GLY A 122 1.38 0.16 4.08
N CYS A 123 2.55 0.68 3.74
CA CYS A 123 3.66 0.83 4.69
C CYS A 123 3.29 1.76 5.87
N ARG A 124 2.57 2.85 5.60
CA ARG A 124 2.11 3.77 6.64
C ARG A 124 1.19 3.06 7.65
N LEU A 125 0.26 2.25 7.17
CA LEU A 125 -0.60 1.47 8.07
C LEU A 125 0.20 0.38 8.81
N ALA A 126 1.11 -0.30 8.12
CA ALA A 126 1.83 -1.46 8.64
C ALA A 126 2.91 -1.14 9.68
N TYR A 127 3.70 -0.09 9.43
CA TYR A 127 4.94 0.18 10.16
C TYR A 127 4.87 1.41 11.07
N VAL A 128 4.01 2.39 10.78
CA VAL A 128 3.86 3.56 11.65
C VAL A 128 3.05 3.17 12.87
N ILE A 129 3.71 3.16 14.02
CA ILE A 129 3.06 2.98 15.32
C ILE A 129 2.23 4.24 15.57
N PRO A 130 0.91 4.12 15.78
CA PRO A 130 0.12 5.30 16.07
C PRO A 130 0.57 5.90 17.40
N GLN A 131 0.79 7.20 17.44
CA GLN A 131 1.14 7.87 18.70
C GLN A 131 -0.03 7.80 19.69
N ALA A 132 0.25 7.83 20.98
CA ALA A 132 -0.78 8.06 21.99
C ALA A 132 -1.28 9.50 21.79
N ILE A 133 -2.60 9.71 21.74
CA ILE A 133 -3.18 11.06 21.66
C ILE A 133 -2.78 11.78 22.96
N PRO A 134 -1.98 12.86 22.93
CA PRO A 134 -1.76 13.68 24.10
C PRO A 134 -3.09 14.33 24.45
N VAL A 135 -3.56 14.14 25.67
CA VAL A 135 -4.86 14.63 26.15
C VAL A 135 -4.95 16.16 26.14
N ASP A 136 -3.80 16.86 26.07
CA ASP A 136 -3.76 18.32 26.02
C ASP A 136 -2.97 18.81 24.80
N ARG A 137 -3.68 19.38 23.82
CA ARG A 137 -3.23 20.53 23.02
C ARG A 137 -4.32 21.03 22.07
N GLU A 138 -5.18 21.89 22.61
CA GLU A 138 -5.69 23.02 21.82
C GLU A 138 -4.52 23.98 21.58
N SER A 139 -3.88 23.89 20.41
CA SER A 139 -3.29 25.03 19.67
C SER A 139 -2.42 24.52 18.52
N SER A 140 -2.92 24.79 17.31
CA SER A 140 -2.17 25.13 16.10
C SER A 140 -0.83 24.42 15.86
N THR A 141 -0.85 23.35 15.10
CA THR A 141 -0.41 23.36 13.69
C THR A 141 -1.02 22.12 13.03
N GLY A 142 -1.43 22.23 11.76
CA GLY A 142 -2.02 21.12 11.01
C GLY A 142 -1.10 19.88 10.98
N PRO A 143 -1.58 18.73 10.46
CA PRO A 143 -0.82 17.49 10.46
C PRO A 143 0.61 17.74 9.96
N GLN A 144 1.57 17.49 10.84
CA GLN A 144 2.99 17.61 10.55
C GLN A 144 3.26 16.68 9.35
N ARG A 145 3.53 17.28 8.19
CA ARG A 145 3.68 16.57 6.92
C ARG A 145 4.90 15.66 7.02
N ASP A 146 4.67 14.35 6.90
CA ASP A 146 5.71 13.35 7.01
C ASP A 146 6.57 13.38 5.72
N PRO A 147 7.85 13.80 5.77
CA PRO A 147 8.68 13.97 4.57
C PRO A 147 9.00 12.66 3.84
N LEU A 148 8.67 11.52 4.47
CA LEU A 148 8.85 10.17 3.92
C LEU A 148 7.69 9.70 3.03
N PHE A 149 6.51 10.31 3.17
CA PHE A 149 5.31 9.86 2.47
C PHE A 149 4.78 11.02 1.62
N LEU A 150 4.89 10.87 0.29
CA LEU A 150 4.44 11.88 -0.66
C LEU A 150 2.97 12.26 -0.38
N THR A 151 2.71 13.56 -0.26
CA THR A 151 1.33 14.07 -0.34
C THR A 151 0.87 13.93 -1.79
N GLU A 152 0.11 12.89 -2.07
CA GLU A 152 -0.37 12.57 -3.41
C GLU A 152 -1.60 13.43 -3.79
N PRO A 153 -1.55 14.20 -4.89
CA PRO A 153 -2.75 14.48 -5.68
C PRO A 153 -3.25 13.20 -6.39
N ASP A 154 -4.50 13.22 -6.86
CA ASP A 154 -5.30 12.19 -7.57
C ASP A 154 -4.59 11.51 -8.78
N ILE A 155 -3.46 10.82 -8.60
CA ILE A 155 -2.84 10.01 -9.67
C ILE A 155 -3.65 8.73 -9.89
N LEU A 156 -4.22 8.18 -8.81
CA LEU A 156 -5.23 7.13 -8.82
C LEU A 156 -6.49 7.70 -8.18
N ALA A 157 -7.50 8.03 -8.98
CA ALA A 157 -8.81 8.41 -8.45
C ALA A 157 -9.37 7.28 -7.56
N ASP A 158 -10.19 7.59 -6.56
CA ASP A 158 -10.79 6.58 -5.66
C ASP A 158 -11.58 5.49 -6.41
N ASP A 159 -12.08 5.81 -7.59
CA ASP A 159 -12.79 4.89 -8.48
C ASP A 159 -11.92 4.26 -9.57
N PHE A 160 -10.58 4.41 -9.52
CA PHE A 160 -9.66 3.88 -10.52
C PHE A 160 -9.80 2.37 -10.71
N LEU A 161 -10.01 1.62 -9.64
CA LEU A 161 -10.28 0.18 -9.69
C LEU A 161 -11.54 -0.15 -10.51
N GLN A 162 -12.57 0.68 -10.37
CA GLN A 162 -13.82 0.57 -11.10
C GLN A 162 -13.73 1.15 -12.52
N ARG A 163 -12.91 2.17 -12.77
CA ARG A 163 -12.73 2.78 -14.10
C ARG A 163 -11.85 1.94 -15.02
N VAL A 164 -10.74 1.40 -14.51
CA VAL A 164 -9.73 0.70 -15.32
C VAL A 164 -10.03 -0.78 -15.40
N TYR A 165 -10.40 -1.42 -14.28
CA TYR A 165 -10.63 -2.87 -14.23
C TYR A 165 -12.11 -3.24 -14.15
N ASN A 166 -13.01 -2.25 -14.03
CA ASN A 166 -14.44 -2.50 -13.78
C ASN A 166 -14.67 -3.45 -12.59
N TYR A 167 -13.81 -3.38 -11.58
CA TYR A 167 -13.77 -4.35 -10.49
C TYR A 167 -14.47 -3.81 -9.22
N PRO A 168 -15.22 -4.65 -8.46
CA PRO A 168 -15.41 -6.10 -8.58
C PRO A 168 -16.34 -6.57 -9.70
N SER A 169 -17.09 -5.67 -10.33
CA SER A 169 -18.19 -6.01 -11.25
C SER A 169 -17.81 -6.91 -12.44
N ALA A 170 -16.57 -6.82 -12.92
CA ALA A 170 -16.05 -7.62 -14.04
C ALA A 170 -15.73 -9.08 -13.65
N SER A 171 -15.62 -9.39 -12.36
CA SER A 171 -15.31 -10.74 -11.89
C SER A 171 -16.52 -11.66 -11.96
N ALA A 172 -16.26 -12.92 -12.32
CA ALA A 172 -17.25 -13.99 -12.24
C ALA A 172 -17.70 -14.27 -10.78
N PHE A 173 -16.91 -13.85 -9.80
CA PHE A 173 -17.18 -14.07 -8.37
C PHE A 173 -17.94 -12.91 -7.71
N ALA A 174 -18.15 -11.78 -8.42
CA ALA A 174 -18.75 -10.56 -7.86
C ALA A 174 -20.14 -10.76 -7.25
N ARG A 175 -20.92 -11.70 -7.80
CA ARG A 175 -22.30 -12.01 -7.35
C ARG A 175 -22.38 -13.21 -6.41
N GLN A 176 -21.25 -13.85 -6.11
CA GLN A 176 -21.25 -15.01 -5.24
C GLN A 176 -21.39 -14.59 -3.78
N HIS A 177 -22.14 -15.38 -3.01
CA HIS A 177 -22.30 -15.14 -1.58
C HIS A 177 -20.97 -15.37 -0.84
N SER A 178 -20.50 -14.34 -0.13
CA SER A 178 -19.37 -14.43 0.79
C SER A 178 -19.87 -14.79 2.19
N THR A 179 -19.34 -15.88 2.76
CA THR A 179 -19.63 -16.32 4.13
C THR A 179 -19.16 -15.28 5.14
N MET A 180 -17.99 -14.67 4.92
CA MET A 180 -17.46 -13.59 5.75
C MET A 180 -18.39 -12.37 5.72
N THR A 181 -18.89 -11.98 4.54
CA THR A 181 -19.85 -10.88 4.42
C THR A 181 -21.16 -11.17 5.17
N ALA A 182 -21.68 -12.39 5.07
CA ALA A 182 -22.90 -12.78 5.80
C ALA A 182 -22.69 -12.75 7.33
N ALA A 183 -21.54 -13.27 7.80
CA ALA A 183 -21.13 -13.22 9.20
C ALA A 183 -21.01 -11.78 9.73
N CYS A 184 -20.36 -10.90 8.98
CA CYS A 184 -20.15 -9.50 9.36
C CYS A 184 -21.47 -8.70 9.35
N ARG A 185 -22.39 -8.97 8.41
CA ARG A 185 -23.73 -8.36 8.42
C ARG A 185 -24.54 -8.72 9.66
N LYS A 186 -24.40 -9.94 10.16
CA LYS A 186 -25.13 -10.43 11.35
C LYS A 186 -24.83 -9.60 12.60
N ILE A 187 -23.62 -9.07 12.72
CA ILE A 187 -23.20 -8.22 13.85
C ILE A 187 -23.34 -6.72 13.55
N GLY A 188 -24.00 -6.35 12.45
CA GLY A 188 -24.30 -4.96 12.13
C GLY A 188 -23.11 -4.12 11.65
N MET A 189 -22.07 -4.74 11.07
CA MET A 189 -20.99 -3.98 10.43
C MET A 189 -21.52 -3.10 9.30
N SER A 190 -20.91 -1.94 9.12
CA SER A 190 -21.32 -0.94 8.12
C SER A 190 -21.23 -1.47 6.69
N GLU A 191 -22.12 -0.96 5.82
CA GLU A 191 -22.13 -1.35 4.40
C GLU A 191 -20.82 -1.02 3.68
N ALA A 192 -20.06 -0.03 4.15
CA ALA A 192 -18.73 0.26 3.62
C ALA A 192 -17.75 -0.89 3.88
N VAL A 193 -17.68 -1.37 5.12
CA VAL A 193 -16.87 -2.53 5.52
C VAL A 193 -17.31 -3.77 4.75
N ILE A 194 -18.61 -4.00 4.63
CA ILE A 194 -19.16 -5.12 3.88
C ILE A 194 -18.73 -5.11 2.40
N ARG A 195 -18.74 -3.95 1.74
CA ARG A 195 -18.24 -3.83 0.36
C ARG A 195 -16.76 -4.16 0.26
N ILE A 196 -15.93 -3.67 1.19
CA ILE A 196 -14.49 -3.98 1.23
C ILE A 196 -14.27 -5.49 1.36
N ILE A 197 -14.96 -6.15 2.30
CA ILE A 197 -14.88 -7.60 2.51
C ILE A 197 -15.28 -8.35 1.23
N SER A 198 -16.34 -7.91 0.56
CA SER A 198 -16.80 -8.54 -0.68
C SER A 198 -15.79 -8.39 -1.82
N THR A 199 -15.16 -7.22 -1.95
CA THR A 199 -14.13 -6.96 -2.96
C THR A 199 -12.88 -7.80 -2.72
N ASP A 200 -12.42 -7.92 -1.46
CA ASP A 200 -11.33 -8.82 -1.07
C ASP A 200 -11.66 -10.29 -1.39
N ASP A 201 -12.85 -10.77 -1.00
CA ASP A 201 -13.23 -12.17 -1.24
C ASP A 201 -13.30 -12.52 -2.71
N CYS A 202 -13.83 -11.59 -3.50
CA CYS A 202 -13.80 -11.67 -4.96
C CYS A 202 -12.36 -11.79 -5.47
N LEU A 203 -11.43 -11.00 -4.92
CA LEU A 203 -10.07 -10.89 -5.45
C LEU A 203 -9.28 -12.16 -5.15
N ARG A 204 -9.43 -12.69 -3.95
CA ARG A 204 -8.84 -13.98 -3.57
C ARG A 204 -9.36 -15.12 -4.42
N LYS A 205 -10.64 -15.09 -4.81
CA LYS A 205 -11.23 -16.11 -5.70
C LYS A 205 -10.70 -16.00 -7.12
N ASP A 206 -10.60 -14.79 -7.69
CA ASP A 206 -9.98 -14.57 -9.00
C ASP A 206 -8.51 -15.01 -8.99
N ALA A 207 -7.74 -14.62 -7.97
CA ALA A 207 -6.35 -15.03 -7.83
C ALA A 207 -6.18 -16.56 -7.74
N LEU A 208 -7.06 -17.24 -7.00
CA LEU A 208 -7.04 -18.70 -6.89
C LEU A 208 -7.50 -19.38 -8.18
N ALA A 209 -8.48 -18.81 -8.89
CA ALA A 209 -8.95 -19.33 -10.17
C ALA A 209 -7.85 -19.23 -11.23
N TRP A 210 -7.18 -18.07 -11.30
CA TRP A 210 -6.02 -17.87 -12.16
C TRP A 210 -4.88 -18.83 -11.83
N LEU A 211 -4.56 -19.04 -10.55
CA LEU A 211 -3.50 -19.98 -10.16
C LEU A 211 -3.78 -21.42 -10.62
N LYS A 212 -5.06 -21.81 -10.71
CA LYS A 212 -5.48 -23.15 -11.15
C LYS A 212 -5.49 -23.29 -12.67
N ASP A 213 -5.82 -22.23 -13.39
CA ASP A 213 -5.99 -22.26 -14.84
C ASP A 213 -5.60 -20.90 -15.47
N PRO A 214 -4.30 -20.57 -15.51
CA PRO A 214 -3.83 -19.25 -15.93
C PRO A 214 -4.07 -18.97 -17.41
N ASP A 215 -4.08 -20.01 -18.26
CA ASP A 215 -4.22 -19.87 -19.71
C ASP A 215 -5.66 -19.53 -20.14
N ASN A 216 -6.66 -19.91 -19.34
CA ASN A 216 -8.08 -19.68 -19.65
C ASN A 216 -8.74 -18.60 -18.78
N HIS A 217 -8.01 -18.06 -17.79
CA HIS A 217 -8.55 -17.02 -16.92
C HIS A 217 -8.67 -15.69 -17.67
N PRO A 218 -9.76 -14.92 -17.49
CA PRO A 218 -9.96 -13.66 -18.22
C PRO A 218 -8.96 -12.56 -17.86
N TRP A 219 -8.25 -12.72 -16.74
CA TRP A 219 -7.29 -11.76 -16.21
C TRP A 219 -5.92 -12.41 -16.18
N ASP A 220 -4.89 -11.65 -16.55
CA ASP A 220 -3.52 -12.13 -16.43
C ASP A 220 -2.90 -11.81 -15.06
N ALA A 221 -1.65 -12.26 -14.88
CA ALA A 221 -0.90 -12.06 -13.64
C ALA A 221 -0.73 -10.59 -13.26
N LEU A 222 -0.52 -9.70 -14.24
CA LEU A 222 -0.30 -8.27 -14.01
C LEU A 222 -1.60 -7.60 -13.60
N ASP A 223 -2.74 -7.97 -14.20
CA ASP A 223 -4.06 -7.45 -13.80
C ASP A 223 -4.35 -7.81 -12.34
N ILE A 224 -4.16 -9.08 -11.97
CA ILE A 224 -4.37 -9.55 -10.60
C ILE A 224 -3.44 -8.82 -9.63
N GLN A 225 -2.16 -8.67 -9.97
CA GLN A 225 -1.19 -7.95 -9.15
C GLN A 225 -1.55 -6.45 -8.99
N ASN A 226 -2.03 -5.80 -10.05
CA ASN A 226 -2.45 -4.41 -10.02
C ASN A 226 -3.69 -4.23 -9.13
N VAL A 227 -4.68 -5.13 -9.26
CA VAL A 227 -5.88 -5.15 -8.43
C VAL A 227 -5.52 -5.37 -6.95
N PHE A 228 -4.58 -6.27 -6.64
CA PHE A 228 -4.04 -6.41 -5.28
C PHE A 228 -3.40 -5.12 -4.77
N SER A 229 -2.49 -4.53 -5.55
CA SER A 229 -1.77 -3.32 -5.15
C SER A 229 -2.73 -2.18 -4.82
N MET A 230 -3.72 -1.94 -5.67
CA MET A 230 -4.74 -0.92 -5.44
C MET A 230 -5.64 -1.24 -4.26
N THR A 231 -6.01 -2.51 -4.08
CA THR A 231 -6.82 -2.93 -2.92
C THR A 231 -6.07 -2.67 -1.61
N ILE A 232 -4.77 -2.97 -1.55
CA ILE A 232 -3.91 -2.67 -0.40
C ILE A 232 -3.86 -1.16 -0.15
N GLY A 233 -3.60 -0.37 -1.20
CA GLY A 233 -3.51 1.08 -1.08
C GLY A 233 -4.81 1.72 -0.60
N ASN A 234 -5.94 1.37 -1.23
CA ASN A 234 -7.26 1.92 -0.91
C ASN A 234 -7.74 1.47 0.47
N LEU A 235 -7.55 0.20 0.82
CA LEU A 235 -7.87 -0.30 2.16
C LEU A 235 -7.06 0.43 3.24
N SER A 236 -5.77 0.67 2.96
CA SER A 236 -4.89 1.36 3.91
C SER A 236 -5.31 2.80 4.15
N SER A 237 -5.57 3.56 3.08
CA SER A 237 -6.10 4.93 3.19
C SER A 237 -7.43 4.95 3.94
N TRP A 238 -8.35 4.06 3.55
CA TRP A 238 -9.69 4.02 4.15
C TRP A 238 -9.62 3.70 5.64
N ILE A 239 -8.78 2.75 6.07
CA ILE A 239 -8.58 2.44 7.49
C ILE A 239 -8.04 3.67 8.22
N LEU A 240 -6.96 4.28 7.71
CA LEU A 240 -6.35 5.45 8.37
C LEU A 240 -7.31 6.64 8.52
N GLU A 241 -8.24 6.82 7.59
CA GLU A 241 -9.22 7.92 7.62
C GLU A 241 -10.46 7.64 8.49
N ASN A 242 -10.78 6.37 8.72
CA ASN A 242 -12.02 5.95 9.39
C ASN A 242 -11.79 5.18 10.70
N GLU A 243 -10.52 4.96 11.09
CA GLU A 243 -10.09 4.22 12.29
C GLU A 243 -10.85 4.64 13.56
N SER A 244 -11.10 5.95 13.73
CA SER A 244 -11.80 6.52 14.89
C SER A 244 -13.32 6.45 14.84
N LYS A 245 -13.91 6.18 13.67
CA LYS A 245 -15.37 6.14 13.46
C LYS A 245 -15.94 4.72 13.47
N MET A 246 -15.09 3.74 13.22
CA MET A 246 -15.44 2.33 13.18
C MET A 246 -15.59 1.72 14.57
N SER A 247 -16.38 0.65 14.65
CA SER A 247 -16.40 -0.21 15.84
C SER A 247 -15.06 -0.94 16.02
N ALA A 248 -14.82 -1.46 17.23
CA ALA A 248 -13.64 -2.27 17.50
C ALA A 248 -13.60 -3.53 16.62
N ALA A 249 -14.75 -4.19 16.42
CA ALA A 249 -14.85 -5.37 15.56
C ALA A 249 -14.57 -5.05 14.08
N GLU A 250 -15.08 -3.92 13.58
CA GLU A 250 -14.79 -3.45 12.21
C GLU A 250 -13.29 -3.19 12.02
N ASN A 251 -12.67 -2.46 12.95
CA ASN A 251 -11.24 -2.18 12.94
C ASN A 251 -10.41 -3.47 12.90
N ILE A 252 -10.67 -4.41 13.81
CA ILE A 252 -9.94 -5.68 13.85
C ILE A 252 -10.13 -6.48 12.56
N THR A 253 -11.36 -6.58 12.07
CA THR A 253 -11.68 -7.36 10.87
C THR A 253 -10.95 -6.78 9.65
N LEU A 254 -10.98 -5.47 9.45
CA LEU A 254 -10.30 -4.84 8.32
C LEU A 254 -8.78 -4.87 8.43
N LEU A 255 -8.22 -4.74 9.64
CA LEU A 255 -6.78 -4.93 9.85
C LEU A 255 -6.37 -6.38 9.53
N CYS A 256 -7.19 -7.38 9.87
CA CYS A 256 -6.96 -8.78 9.46
C CYS A 256 -7.05 -8.95 7.94
N ILE A 257 -8.01 -8.31 7.26
CA ILE A 257 -8.12 -8.34 5.80
C ILE A 257 -6.90 -7.70 5.16
N PHE A 258 -6.45 -6.54 5.65
CA PHE A 258 -5.24 -5.88 5.18
C PHE A 258 -4.03 -6.83 5.22
N VAL A 259 -3.86 -7.56 6.32
CA VAL A 259 -2.79 -8.55 6.46
C VAL A 259 -2.92 -9.66 5.41
N VAL A 260 -4.12 -10.23 5.25
CA VAL A 260 -4.36 -11.32 4.30
C VAL A 260 -4.10 -10.87 2.86
N VAL A 261 -4.67 -9.73 2.44
CA VAL A 261 -4.48 -9.14 1.11
C VAL A 261 -3.01 -8.86 0.84
N SER A 262 -2.29 -8.33 1.84
CA SER A 262 -0.86 -8.02 1.71
C SER A 262 -0.01 -9.28 1.56
N TRP A 263 -0.32 -10.35 2.30
CA TRP A 263 0.38 -11.63 2.14
C TRP A 263 0.13 -12.27 0.78
N THR A 264 -1.12 -12.30 0.31
CA THR A 264 -1.46 -12.89 -0.98
C THR A 264 -0.96 -12.06 -2.16
N GLY A 265 -0.90 -10.73 -2.03
CA GLY A 265 -0.54 -9.82 -3.12
C GLY A 265 0.96 -9.54 -3.27
N ILE A 266 1.75 -9.61 -2.19
CA ILE A 266 3.16 -9.17 -2.20
C ILE A 266 4.15 -10.35 -2.06
N GLY A 267 3.71 -11.54 -1.66
CA GLY A 267 4.56 -12.74 -1.66
C GLY A 267 5.56 -12.86 -0.50
N SER A 268 5.29 -12.17 0.62
CA SER A 268 5.80 -12.38 1.99
C SER A 268 6.15 -11.04 2.65
N THR A 269 5.57 -10.81 3.82
CA THR A 269 6.11 -9.88 4.82
C THR A 269 6.24 -10.67 6.11
N GLY A 270 7.22 -11.56 6.14
CA GLY A 270 7.79 -11.98 7.41
C GLY A 270 8.47 -10.75 8.02
N CYS A 271 8.11 -10.44 9.26
CA CYS A 271 8.69 -9.40 10.11
C CYS A 271 8.19 -7.96 9.87
N GLY A 272 7.60 -7.37 10.93
CA GLY A 272 7.51 -5.91 11.07
C GLY A 272 6.12 -5.27 11.08
N LEU A 273 5.02 -6.02 11.19
CA LEU A 273 3.65 -5.47 11.29
C LEU A 273 3.35 -4.84 12.67
N HIS A 274 4.35 -4.22 13.31
CA HIS A 274 4.22 -3.60 14.62
C HIS A 274 3.12 -2.53 14.67
N GLY A 275 2.95 -1.76 13.60
CA GLY A 275 1.87 -0.78 13.48
C GLY A 275 0.50 -1.43 13.49
N ILE A 276 0.31 -2.56 12.81
CA ILE A 276 -0.93 -3.34 12.80
C ILE A 276 -1.20 -3.93 14.18
N LEU A 277 -0.23 -4.65 14.75
CA LEU A 277 -0.36 -5.28 16.07
C LEU A 277 -0.65 -4.25 17.17
N SER A 278 -0.01 -3.08 17.11
CA SER A 278 -0.26 -1.98 18.04
C SER A 278 -1.67 -1.42 17.91
N ARG A 279 -2.22 -1.29 16.69
CA ARG A 279 -3.61 -0.88 16.45
C ARG A 279 -4.58 -1.93 16.96
N MET A 280 -4.42 -3.19 16.54
CA MET A 280 -5.28 -4.30 16.96
C MET A 280 -5.34 -4.43 18.48
N ARG A 281 -4.20 -4.25 19.18
CA ARG A 281 -4.15 -4.31 20.65
C ARG A 281 -5.10 -3.31 21.31
N ARG A 282 -5.20 -2.08 20.78
CA ARG A 282 -6.10 -1.03 21.33
C ARG A 282 -7.57 -1.42 21.28
N TYR A 283 -7.95 -2.22 20.29
CA TYR A 283 -9.33 -2.68 20.11
C TYR A 283 -9.62 -3.96 20.88
N PHE A 284 -8.59 -4.78 21.14
CA PHE A 284 -8.72 -6.04 21.86
C PHE A 284 -8.84 -5.93 23.37
N ASP A 285 -8.65 -4.74 23.96
CA ASP A 285 -8.75 -4.56 25.41
C ASP A 285 -10.21 -4.62 25.94
N SER A 286 -11.22 -4.51 25.06
CA SER A 286 -12.64 -4.63 25.43
C SER A 286 -13.15 -6.06 25.29
N ASP A 287 -13.77 -6.62 26.32
CA ASP A 287 -14.40 -7.95 26.24
C ASP A 287 -15.62 -7.98 25.30
N HIS A 288 -16.20 -6.81 25.00
CA HIS A 288 -17.28 -6.67 24.04
C HIS A 288 -16.87 -7.13 22.64
N VAL A 289 -15.66 -6.80 22.20
CA VAL A 289 -15.22 -7.15 20.84
C VAL A 289 -15.05 -8.65 20.66
N MET A 290 -14.56 -9.35 21.69
CA MET A 290 -14.43 -10.80 21.64
C MET A 290 -15.81 -11.46 21.49
N LEU A 291 -16.83 -10.93 22.17
CA LEU A 291 -18.20 -11.41 22.03
C LEU A 291 -18.75 -11.15 20.63
N GLU A 292 -18.54 -9.96 20.06
CA GLU A 292 -18.98 -9.63 18.69
C GLU A 292 -18.35 -10.57 17.66
N LEU A 293 -17.04 -10.81 17.75
CA LEU A 293 -16.33 -11.73 16.85
C LEU A 293 -16.86 -13.18 16.98
N LYS A 294 -17.19 -13.63 18.20
CA LYS A 294 -17.84 -14.94 18.44
C LYS A 294 -19.24 -15.01 17.85
N ILE A 295 -20.07 -13.98 18.00
CA ILE A 295 -21.44 -13.94 17.47
C ILE A 295 -21.43 -13.98 15.94
N ALA A 296 -20.46 -13.28 15.31
CA ALA A 296 -20.20 -13.35 13.88
C ALA A 296 -19.68 -14.73 13.45
N GLY A 297 -18.99 -15.46 14.31
CA GLY A 297 -18.38 -16.74 13.99
C GLY A 297 -17.05 -16.60 13.24
N ILE A 298 -16.37 -15.46 13.39
CA ILE A 298 -15.11 -15.14 12.71
C ILE A 298 -13.92 -15.14 13.68
N GLU A 299 -14.13 -15.48 14.95
CA GLU A 299 -13.14 -15.43 16.01
C GLU A 299 -11.95 -16.35 15.75
N VAL A 300 -12.18 -17.54 15.18
CA VAL A 300 -11.11 -18.49 14.82
C VAL A 300 -10.23 -17.92 13.72
N TRP A 301 -10.84 -17.31 12.71
CA TRP A 301 -10.13 -16.68 11.59
C TRP A 301 -9.27 -15.51 12.07
N VAL A 302 -9.83 -14.64 12.92
CA VAL A 302 -9.09 -13.54 13.55
C VAL A 302 -7.93 -14.08 14.42
N SER A 303 -8.19 -15.08 15.26
CA SER A 303 -7.15 -15.68 16.11
C SER A 303 -5.98 -16.26 15.32
N VAL A 304 -6.25 -17.00 14.25
CA VAL A 304 -5.19 -17.57 13.41
C VAL A 304 -4.32 -16.46 12.83
N ILE A 305 -4.93 -15.40 12.29
CA ILE A 305 -4.19 -14.27 11.74
C ILE A 305 -3.33 -13.61 12.82
N LEU A 306 -3.91 -13.27 13.97
CA LEU A 306 -3.21 -12.62 15.08
C LEU A 306 -2.00 -13.42 15.56
N LEU A 307 -2.15 -14.73 15.70
CA LEU A 307 -1.05 -15.60 16.09
C LEU A 307 0.05 -15.56 15.04
N ILE A 308 -0.27 -15.76 13.76
CA ILE A 308 0.73 -15.73 12.69
C ILE A 308 1.47 -14.38 12.64
N ILE A 309 0.76 -13.23 12.70
CA ILE A 309 1.42 -11.92 12.62
C ILE A 309 2.21 -11.53 13.88
N SER A 310 1.87 -12.10 15.03
CA SER A 310 2.60 -11.85 16.29
C SER A 310 3.80 -12.78 16.49
N MET A 311 3.95 -13.83 15.66
CA MET A 311 5.12 -14.71 15.70
C MET A 311 6.41 -13.92 15.56
N GLY A 312 7.35 -14.16 16.47
CA GLY A 312 8.65 -13.48 16.48
C GLY A 312 8.63 -12.09 17.15
N ILE A 313 7.50 -11.64 17.69
CA ILE A 313 7.40 -10.39 18.46
C ILE A 313 6.86 -10.70 19.87
N PRO A 314 7.74 -10.99 20.85
CA PRO A 314 7.33 -11.52 22.16
C PRO A 314 6.26 -10.68 22.87
N THR A 315 6.39 -9.35 22.83
CA THR A 315 5.47 -8.42 23.49
C THR A 315 4.04 -8.47 22.98
N HIS A 316 3.85 -8.83 21.71
CA HIS A 316 2.53 -9.00 21.10
C HIS A 316 2.07 -10.46 21.15
N TRP A 317 2.99 -11.40 20.98
CA TRP A 317 2.71 -12.83 21.02
C TRP A 317 2.02 -13.23 22.31
N ASP A 318 2.60 -12.92 23.48
CA ASP A 318 2.04 -13.34 24.77
C ASP A 318 0.64 -12.74 25.01
N TYR A 319 0.48 -11.46 24.64
CA TYR A 319 -0.80 -10.76 24.75
C TYR A 319 -1.88 -11.40 23.87
N PHE A 320 -1.62 -11.55 22.57
CA PHE A 320 -2.62 -12.07 21.63
C PHE A 320 -2.87 -13.56 21.84
N PHE A 321 -1.86 -14.32 22.24
CA PHE A 321 -2.04 -15.71 22.63
C PHE A 321 -3.02 -15.83 23.80
N GLY A 322 -2.84 -15.03 24.86
CA GLY A 322 -3.76 -15.00 26.01
C GLY A 322 -5.19 -14.58 25.64
N ARG A 323 -5.35 -13.55 24.80
CA ARG A 323 -6.70 -13.13 24.34
C ARG A 323 -7.36 -14.18 23.44
N CYS A 324 -6.60 -14.81 22.54
CA CYS A 324 -7.12 -15.86 21.66
C CYS A 324 -7.53 -17.12 22.44
N THR A 325 -6.75 -17.55 23.43
CA THR A 325 -7.12 -18.69 24.27
C THR A 325 -8.38 -18.41 25.09
N ALA A 326 -8.50 -17.22 25.68
CA ALA A 326 -9.71 -16.80 26.39
C ALA A 326 -10.95 -16.77 25.46
N MET A 327 -10.78 -16.25 24.25
CA MET A 327 -11.85 -16.20 23.25
C MET A 327 -12.28 -17.61 22.80
N LEU A 328 -11.36 -18.57 22.70
CA LEU A 328 -11.65 -19.93 22.23
C LEU A 328 -11.99 -20.93 23.34
N ALA A 329 -11.77 -20.59 24.61
CA ALA A 329 -11.96 -21.49 25.75
C ALA A 329 -13.36 -22.12 25.82
N ASP A 330 -14.40 -21.36 25.49
CA ASP A 330 -15.80 -21.82 25.56
C ASP A 330 -16.20 -22.80 24.44
N ARG A 331 -15.34 -23.00 23.42
CA ARG A 331 -15.59 -23.94 22.32
C ARG A 331 -15.05 -25.34 22.58
N ILE A 332 -14.23 -25.53 23.62
CA ILE A 332 -13.76 -26.85 24.00
C ILE A 332 -14.94 -27.59 24.65
N PRO A 333 -15.46 -28.67 24.06
CA PRO A 333 -16.48 -29.45 24.74
C PRO A 333 -15.89 -29.89 26.07
N ARG A 334 -16.57 -29.57 27.17
CA ARG A 334 -16.21 -30.12 28.48
C ARG A 334 -16.24 -31.62 28.33
N ILE A 335 -15.07 -32.24 28.30
CA ILE A 335 -14.95 -33.68 28.44
C ILE A 335 -15.40 -33.93 29.88
N GLU A 336 -16.66 -34.29 30.05
CA GLU A 336 -17.16 -34.82 31.31
C GLU A 336 -16.38 -36.11 31.57
N THR A 337 -15.40 -36.02 32.47
CA THR A 337 -14.65 -37.16 33.00
C THR A 337 -15.48 -37.91 34.02
#